data_AF-A0A946VVP3-F1
#
_entry.id   AF-A0A946VVP3-F1
#
_cell.length_a   1.000
_cell.length_b   1.000
_cell.length_c   1.000
_cell.angle_alpha   90.00
_cell.angle_beta   90.00
_cell.angle_gamma   90.00
#
_symmetry.space_group_name_H-M   'P 1'
#
loop_
_entity.id
_entity.type
_entity.pdbx_description
1 polymer ?
#
loop_
_entity_poly.entity_id
_entity_poly.type
_entity_poly.pdbx_seq_one_letter_code
_entity_poly.pdbx_strand_id
1 'polypeptide(L)'
;MKIKLLIAVTVIVAFFIGLLVGVKRSTAPSIIDASAGEGYRGGYDRASDETLARVALEEAPASAVPGNTIAVRAGQSIQAAVKRALPGDTIRVYPGRYSETVYIDKDDIRLLGVIQQGKRAMLDGEGKLNDAILYSGNNFVVENFEIANYKGNAIMGQAGNNFAIRNNVIRDSGVYGIFPQLGKNGVVEHNVVSGIEDAAIYIGMSDNVHVAHNDVFDSVAGIEIENSRHAIVENNYVHNNTGGILAFITPGLPIKTTYDVIIRNNFVVDNNHKNFGAPGSTVAGIPAGTGLLIMAADEVVIEGNIIAGHKTAGILITDHDNASNVGFDPDSDPNPDRLAILDNTMLANGYDTIKEVKALMLAQLSVTEPDIVAVGGGEGSCIINRHRYKTVGIADYGTCSFTHTDQVTSYLLDEPVPARVITAAERGKITYYGVCSGCHSYTGRLIGPSVQSIQALYQGDAEALASYIAQPVKKRKDFPEMPPQDYLGEQTMLAVARYMLAATN
;
A
#
# COMPACT_ATOMS: atom_id res chain seq x y z
N MET A 1 -24.09 9.38 64.18
CA MET A 1 -25.11 8.46 63.58
C MET A 1 -25.76 9.01 62.30
N LYS A 2 -26.11 10.31 62.25
CA LYS A 2 -26.85 10.91 61.12
C LYS A 2 -26.11 10.96 59.77
N ILE A 3 -24.79 11.17 59.74
CA ILE A 3 -24.00 11.25 58.49
C ILE A 3 -23.82 9.88 57.81
N LYS A 4 -23.59 8.81 58.59
CA LYS A 4 -23.47 7.44 58.05
C LYS A 4 -24.79 6.95 57.44
N LEU A 5 -25.93 7.34 58.03
CA LEU A 5 -27.25 7.04 57.50
C LEU A 5 -27.53 7.80 56.19
N LEU A 6 -27.12 9.07 56.10
CA LEU A 6 -27.28 9.86 54.88
C LEU A 6 -26.46 9.27 53.72
N ILE A 7 -25.20 8.89 53.95
CA ILE A 7 -24.36 8.25 52.93
C ILE A 7 -24.95 6.92 52.47
N ALA A 8 -25.42 6.08 53.40
CA ALA A 8 -26.06 4.80 53.06
C ALA A 8 -27.32 4.99 52.20
N VAL A 9 -28.16 5.98 52.54
CA VAL A 9 -29.36 6.31 51.76
C VAL A 9 -28.98 6.82 50.36
N THR A 10 -27.97 7.69 50.23
CA THR A 10 -27.52 8.17 48.92
C THR A 10 -26.97 7.05 48.03
N VAL A 11 -26.21 6.11 48.60
CA VAL A 11 -25.69 4.94 47.86
C VAL A 11 -26.81 4.03 47.41
N ILE A 12 -27.81 3.77 48.27
CA ILE A 12 -28.97 2.94 47.93
C ILE A 12 -29.81 3.63 46.84
N VAL A 13 -30.06 4.93 46.95
CA VAL A 13 -30.79 5.71 45.93
C VAL A 13 -30.04 5.72 44.60
N ALA A 14 -28.73 5.94 44.61
CA ALA A 14 -27.90 5.87 43.40
C ALA A 14 -27.91 4.46 42.77
N PHE A 15 -27.88 3.41 43.59
CA PHE A 15 -27.99 2.03 43.12
C PHE A 15 -29.35 1.74 42.49
N PHE A 16 -30.46 2.15 43.13
CA PHE A 16 -31.81 1.96 42.58
C PHE A 16 -32.07 2.80 41.32
N ILE A 17 -31.55 4.03 41.26
CA ILE A 17 -31.56 4.85 40.03
C ILE A 17 -30.76 4.15 38.94
N GLY A 18 -29.57 3.64 39.25
CA GLY A 18 -28.75 2.86 38.31
C GLY A 18 -29.47 1.60 37.82
N LEU A 19 -30.18 0.90 38.70
CA LEU A 19 -30.96 -0.30 38.37
C LEU A 19 -32.16 0.04 37.46
N LEU A 20 -32.90 1.11 37.77
CA LEU A 20 -34.04 1.59 36.97
C LEU A 20 -33.61 2.09 35.59
N VAL A 21 -32.45 2.78 35.51
CA VAL A 21 -31.86 3.22 34.24
C VAL A 21 -31.33 2.02 33.44
N GLY A 22 -30.73 1.03 34.11
CA GLY A 22 -30.26 -0.22 33.50
C GLY A 22 -31.40 -1.05 32.91
N VAL A 23 -32.51 -1.20 33.64
CA VAL A 23 -33.71 -1.94 33.18
C VAL A 23 -34.44 -1.20 32.05
N LYS A 24 -34.40 0.14 32.00
CA LYS A 24 -34.95 0.91 30.87
C LYS A 24 -34.08 0.91 29.61
N ARG A 25 -32.81 0.52 29.70
CA ARG A 25 -31.86 0.45 28.57
C ARG A 25 -31.65 -0.97 28.03
N SER A 26 -32.37 -1.97 28.52
CA SER A 26 -32.22 -3.38 28.10
C SER A 26 -32.93 -3.72 26.78
N THR A 27 -32.93 -2.83 25.80
CA THR A 27 -33.20 -3.24 24.42
C THR A 27 -31.94 -3.94 23.92
N ALA A 28 -32.02 -5.25 23.65
CA ALA A 28 -30.92 -5.98 23.03
C ALA A 28 -30.47 -5.22 21.77
N PRO A 29 -29.16 -5.05 21.53
CA PRO A 29 -28.70 -4.36 20.34
C PRO A 29 -29.22 -5.11 19.11
N SER A 30 -29.78 -4.36 18.16
CA SER A 30 -30.13 -4.91 16.84
C SER A 30 -28.85 -5.28 16.12
N ILE A 31 -28.67 -6.56 15.84
CA ILE A 31 -27.57 -7.06 15.03
C ILE A 31 -27.96 -6.89 13.57
N ILE A 32 -27.16 -6.12 12.83
CA ILE A 32 -27.29 -6.00 11.38
C ILE A 32 -26.61 -7.23 10.77
N ASP A 33 -27.37 -8.02 10.03
CA ASP A 33 -26.85 -9.15 9.26
C ASP A 33 -26.10 -8.61 8.04
N ALA A 34 -24.80 -8.86 7.98
CA ALA A 34 -23.94 -8.38 6.91
C ALA A 34 -24.40 -8.87 5.52
N SER A 35 -24.99 -10.07 5.46
CA SER A 35 -25.42 -10.73 4.22
C SER A 35 -26.79 -10.30 3.70
N ALA A 36 -27.55 -9.52 4.48
CA ALA A 36 -28.96 -9.22 4.19
C ALA A 36 -29.26 -7.74 3.94
N GLY A 37 -28.28 -6.84 4.10
CA GLY A 37 -28.43 -5.41 3.84
C GLY A 37 -28.18 -5.02 2.38
N GLU A 38 -28.21 -3.72 2.10
CA GLU A 38 -27.80 -3.21 0.79
C GLU A 38 -26.30 -3.44 0.57
N GLY A 39 -25.92 -3.73 -0.68
CA GLY A 39 -24.52 -3.88 -1.07
C GLY A 39 -23.87 -2.54 -1.37
N TYR A 40 -22.58 -2.43 -1.03
CA TYR A 40 -21.74 -1.34 -1.51
C TYR A 40 -21.66 -1.39 -3.04
N ARG A 41 -21.79 -0.24 -3.69
CA ARG A 41 -21.79 -0.13 -5.16
C ARG A 41 -20.49 0.44 -5.73
N GLY A 42 -19.53 0.84 -4.90
CA GLY A 42 -18.33 1.53 -5.35
C GLY A 42 -18.59 2.97 -5.76
N GLY A 43 -17.51 3.76 -5.84
CA GLY A 43 -17.49 5.00 -6.61
C GLY A 43 -17.17 4.73 -8.09
N TYR A 44 -16.57 3.58 -8.40
CA TYR A 44 -16.21 3.17 -9.75
C TYR A 44 -17.43 2.69 -10.58
N ASP A 45 -17.93 3.54 -11.48
CA ASP A 45 -18.92 3.14 -12.49
C ASP A 45 -18.23 2.58 -13.74
N ARG A 46 -18.16 1.24 -13.81
CA ARG A 46 -17.67 0.46 -14.98
C ARG A 46 -18.31 0.88 -16.31
N ALA A 47 -19.54 1.40 -16.32
CA ALA A 47 -20.24 1.81 -17.55
C ALA A 47 -19.97 3.27 -17.96
N SER A 48 -19.40 4.08 -17.07
CA SER A 48 -19.01 5.48 -17.33
C SER A 48 -17.58 5.63 -17.83
N ASP A 49 -16.77 4.57 -17.72
CA ASP A 49 -15.46 4.48 -18.35
C ASP A 49 -15.72 4.30 -19.87
N GLU A 50 -15.34 5.28 -20.71
CA GLU A 50 -15.63 5.29 -22.17
C GLU A 50 -14.88 4.20 -22.94
N THR A 51 -13.92 3.56 -22.29
CA THR A 51 -13.30 2.32 -22.71
C THR A 51 -14.15 1.18 -22.15
N LEU A 52 -14.38 0.09 -22.89
CA LEU A 52 -14.79 -1.27 -22.44
C LEU A 52 -16.12 -1.82 -23.00
N ALA A 53 -16.00 -3.01 -23.60
CA ALA A 53 -17.07 -4.01 -23.76
C ALA A 53 -16.65 -5.30 -23.03
N ARG A 54 -17.62 -6.16 -22.72
CA ARG A 54 -17.57 -7.20 -21.67
C ARG A 54 -16.54 -8.32 -21.87
N VAL A 55 -15.80 -8.69 -20.80
CA VAL A 55 -15.22 -10.04 -20.59
C VAL A 55 -15.31 -10.43 -19.10
N ALA A 56 -15.53 -11.72 -18.82
CA ALA A 56 -15.65 -12.27 -17.47
C ALA A 56 -14.29 -12.49 -16.79
N LEU A 57 -14.26 -12.33 -15.47
CA LEU A 57 -13.15 -12.65 -14.58
C LEU A 57 -12.76 -14.14 -14.69
N GLU A 58 -11.59 -14.39 -15.26
CA GLU A 58 -10.58 -15.40 -14.87
C GLU A 58 -9.44 -15.33 -15.90
N GLU A 59 -8.20 -15.27 -15.41
CA GLU A 59 -6.91 -15.10 -16.13
C GLU A 59 -6.41 -13.64 -16.28
N ALA A 60 -5.09 -13.46 -16.07
CA ALA A 60 -4.40 -12.25 -16.54
C ALA A 60 -4.65 -12.09 -18.03
N PRO A 61 -4.55 -10.86 -18.60
CA PRO A 61 -4.64 -10.68 -20.04
C PRO A 61 -3.76 -11.73 -20.75
N ALA A 62 -4.40 -12.65 -21.45
CA ALA A 62 -3.71 -13.49 -22.40
C ALA A 62 -3.04 -12.53 -23.37
N SER A 63 -1.73 -12.67 -23.60
CA SER A 63 -1.02 -11.82 -24.56
C SER A 63 -1.78 -11.90 -25.88
N ALA A 64 -2.38 -10.78 -26.31
CA ALA A 64 -3.06 -10.69 -27.60
C ALA A 64 -2.06 -10.82 -28.76
N VAL A 65 -0.76 -10.72 -28.46
CA VAL A 65 0.34 -10.81 -29.41
C VAL A 65 0.97 -12.21 -29.36
N PRO A 66 0.96 -12.97 -30.47
CA PRO A 66 1.75 -14.20 -30.58
C PRO A 66 3.25 -13.89 -30.42
N GLY A 67 3.92 -14.57 -29.50
CA GLY A 67 5.35 -14.41 -29.27
C GLY A 67 6.11 -15.72 -29.18
N ASN A 68 7.41 -15.63 -29.32
CA ASN A 68 8.33 -16.74 -29.20
C ASN A 68 8.65 -17.02 -27.73
N THR A 69 9.04 -18.26 -27.45
CA THR A 69 9.61 -18.60 -26.14
C THR A 69 11.13 -18.54 -26.18
N ILE A 70 11.69 -17.74 -25.29
CA ILE A 70 13.11 -17.55 -25.11
C ILE A 70 13.56 -18.25 -23.82
N ALA A 71 14.33 -19.32 -23.94
CA ALA A 71 14.87 -20.02 -22.77
C ALA A 71 16.14 -19.32 -22.23
N VAL A 72 16.22 -19.20 -20.90
CA VAL A 72 17.39 -18.76 -20.15
C VAL A 72 17.76 -19.85 -19.15
N ARG A 73 18.97 -20.39 -19.27
CA ARG A 73 19.51 -21.43 -18.38
C ARG A 73 20.60 -20.85 -17.48
N ALA A 74 20.98 -21.58 -16.43
CA ALA A 74 22.06 -21.16 -15.54
C ALA A 74 23.33 -20.80 -16.33
N GLY A 75 23.97 -19.69 -15.96
CA GLY A 75 25.12 -19.13 -16.67
C GLY A 75 24.79 -18.23 -17.86
N GLN A 76 23.52 -18.12 -18.26
CA GLN A 76 23.05 -17.12 -19.23
C GLN A 76 22.50 -15.88 -18.51
N SER A 77 22.42 -14.75 -19.21
CA SER A 77 21.82 -13.51 -18.68
C SER A 77 20.35 -13.39 -19.08
N ILE A 78 19.52 -13.04 -18.10
CA ILE A 78 18.11 -12.67 -18.28
C ILE A 78 18.02 -11.35 -19.04
N GLN A 79 18.83 -10.34 -18.69
CA GLN A 79 18.86 -9.06 -19.41
C GLN A 79 19.22 -9.24 -20.88
N ALA A 80 20.15 -10.13 -21.21
CA ALA A 80 20.48 -10.45 -22.60
C ALA A 80 19.30 -11.09 -23.34
N ALA A 81 18.45 -11.84 -22.65
CA ALA A 81 17.20 -12.37 -23.20
C ALA A 81 16.15 -11.28 -23.40
N VAL A 82 16.00 -10.35 -22.44
CA VAL A 82 15.11 -9.19 -22.57
C VAL A 82 15.51 -8.31 -23.76
N LYS A 83 16.81 -8.06 -23.94
CA LYS A 83 17.32 -7.25 -25.06
C LYS A 83 16.92 -7.82 -26.43
N ARG A 84 16.97 -9.14 -26.61
CA ARG A 84 16.59 -9.83 -27.86
C ARG A 84 15.09 -10.10 -28.00
N ALA A 85 14.33 -10.03 -26.90
CA ALA A 85 12.89 -10.25 -26.92
C ALA A 85 12.16 -9.15 -27.72
N LEU A 86 11.08 -9.52 -28.39
CA LEU A 86 10.11 -8.62 -28.99
C LEU A 86 8.84 -8.60 -28.15
N PRO A 87 8.00 -7.56 -28.27
CA PRO A 87 6.66 -7.57 -27.67
C PRO A 87 5.90 -8.86 -28.00
N GLY A 88 5.29 -9.48 -26.99
CA GLY A 88 4.60 -10.77 -27.04
C GLY A 88 5.47 -11.95 -26.60
N ASP A 89 6.80 -11.81 -26.62
CA ASP A 89 7.71 -12.90 -26.27
C ASP A 89 7.61 -13.30 -24.79
N THR A 90 7.78 -14.61 -24.55
CA THR A 90 7.89 -15.18 -23.22
C THR A 90 9.33 -15.58 -22.93
N ILE A 91 9.91 -15.04 -21.88
CA ILE A 91 11.25 -15.40 -21.38
C ILE A 91 11.09 -16.42 -20.26
N ARG A 92 11.46 -17.68 -20.53
CA ARG A 92 11.45 -18.77 -19.55
C ARG A 92 12.81 -18.93 -18.88
N VAL A 93 12.89 -18.64 -17.60
CA VAL A 93 14.12 -18.71 -16.80
C VAL A 93 14.13 -19.99 -15.99
N TYR A 94 15.07 -20.87 -16.28
CA TYR A 94 15.20 -22.17 -15.62
C TYR A 94 15.91 -22.05 -14.26
N PRO A 95 15.79 -23.04 -13.37
CA PRO A 95 16.46 -23.00 -12.08
C PRO A 95 17.96 -22.74 -12.21
N GLY A 96 18.43 -21.80 -11.41
CA GLY A 96 19.77 -21.22 -11.47
C GLY A 96 19.85 -19.98 -10.60
N ARG A 97 21.07 -19.52 -10.30
CA ARG A 97 21.31 -18.26 -9.59
C ARG A 97 21.75 -17.21 -10.61
N TYR A 98 21.09 -16.06 -10.59
CA TYR A 98 21.29 -14.94 -11.50
C TYR A 98 21.58 -13.70 -10.67
N SER A 99 22.73 -13.05 -10.91
CA SER A 99 23.13 -11.82 -10.22
C SER A 99 23.17 -10.70 -11.26
N GLU A 100 22.01 -10.10 -11.49
CA GLU A 100 21.83 -9.00 -12.43
C GLU A 100 20.61 -8.16 -12.05
N THR A 101 20.52 -6.96 -12.61
CA THR A 101 19.30 -6.16 -12.66
C THR A 101 18.68 -6.32 -14.04
N VAL A 102 17.37 -6.57 -14.09
CA VAL A 102 16.61 -6.82 -15.30
C VAL A 102 15.70 -5.63 -15.61
N TYR A 103 16.02 -4.89 -16.67
CA TYR A 103 15.26 -3.74 -17.16
C TYR A 103 14.42 -4.13 -18.38
N ILE A 104 13.11 -3.92 -18.30
CA ILE A 104 12.11 -4.32 -19.29
C ILE A 104 11.28 -3.10 -19.71
N ASP A 105 11.63 -2.51 -20.85
CA ASP A 105 11.01 -1.31 -21.42
C ASP A 105 10.05 -1.61 -22.59
N LYS A 106 9.73 -2.88 -22.81
CA LYS A 106 8.89 -3.36 -23.91
C LYS A 106 7.56 -3.84 -23.38
N ASP A 107 6.49 -3.50 -24.10
CA ASP A 107 5.17 -4.04 -23.87
C ASP A 107 5.13 -5.56 -24.11
N ASP A 108 4.14 -6.23 -23.51
CA ASP A 108 3.78 -7.62 -23.77
C ASP A 108 4.90 -8.63 -23.47
N ILE A 109 5.79 -8.31 -22.51
CA ILE A 109 6.84 -9.24 -22.07
C ILE A 109 6.34 -10.08 -20.90
N ARG A 110 6.49 -11.41 -21.04
CA ARG A 110 6.25 -12.37 -19.97
C ARG A 110 7.56 -12.95 -19.46
N LEU A 111 7.95 -12.64 -18.24
CA LEU A 111 9.11 -13.19 -17.57
C LEU A 111 8.66 -14.31 -16.62
N LEU A 112 8.93 -15.56 -16.96
CA LEU A 112 8.41 -16.73 -16.24
C LEU A 112 9.54 -17.61 -15.71
N GLY A 113 9.62 -17.78 -14.39
CA GLY A 113 10.43 -18.79 -13.75
C GLY A 113 9.88 -20.20 -14.03
N VAL A 114 10.76 -21.13 -14.40
CA VAL A 114 10.43 -22.55 -14.52
C VAL A 114 10.68 -23.21 -13.19
N ILE A 115 9.66 -23.88 -12.64
CA ILE A 115 9.81 -24.70 -11.43
C ILE A 115 10.20 -26.12 -11.84
N GLN A 116 11.36 -26.60 -11.42
CA GLN A 116 11.78 -27.99 -11.64
C GLN A 116 12.20 -28.63 -10.32
N GLN A 117 11.53 -29.73 -9.95
CA GLN A 117 11.79 -30.45 -8.70
C GLN A 117 11.74 -29.51 -7.47
N GLY A 118 10.78 -28.58 -7.46
CA GLY A 118 10.61 -27.59 -6.39
C GLY A 118 11.60 -26.41 -6.42
N LYS A 119 12.58 -26.40 -7.33
CA LYS A 119 13.54 -25.30 -7.47
C LYS A 119 13.03 -24.25 -8.45
N ARG A 120 13.26 -22.98 -8.14
CA ARG A 120 12.95 -21.80 -8.97
C ARG A 120 14.24 -21.17 -9.53
N ALA A 121 14.07 -20.22 -10.45
CA ALA A 121 15.14 -19.30 -10.79
C ALA A 121 15.29 -18.28 -9.65
N MET A 122 16.52 -18.06 -9.17
CA MET A 122 16.83 -17.13 -8.09
C MET A 122 17.56 -15.91 -8.66
N LEU A 123 16.96 -14.72 -8.55
CA LEU A 123 17.66 -13.45 -8.67
C LEU A 123 18.26 -13.10 -7.31
N ASP A 124 19.57 -12.90 -7.24
CA ASP A 124 20.30 -12.60 -6.00
C ASP A 124 21.16 -11.35 -6.19
N GLY A 125 20.81 -10.27 -5.48
CA GLY A 125 21.51 -9.00 -5.53
C GLY A 125 22.84 -8.98 -4.79
N GLU A 126 23.19 -10.03 -4.05
CA GLU A 126 24.39 -10.19 -3.22
C GLU A 126 24.63 -9.07 -2.20
N GLY A 127 23.60 -8.29 -1.86
CA GLY A 127 23.70 -7.07 -1.06
C GLY A 127 24.44 -5.93 -1.77
N LYS A 128 24.61 -6.02 -3.10
CA LYS A 128 25.36 -5.07 -3.93
C LYS A 128 24.48 -4.38 -4.96
N LEU A 129 23.60 -5.14 -5.61
CA LEU A 129 22.69 -4.62 -6.63
C LEU A 129 21.51 -3.90 -5.96
N ASN A 130 21.03 -2.85 -6.61
CA ASN A 130 19.91 -2.08 -6.07
C ASN A 130 18.59 -2.78 -6.35
N ASP A 131 18.22 -2.98 -7.62
CA ASP A 131 16.92 -3.54 -7.98
C ASP A 131 17.04 -4.86 -8.75
N ALA A 132 16.08 -5.76 -8.62
CA ALA A 132 16.09 -7.04 -9.34
C ALA A 132 15.41 -6.93 -10.71
N ILE A 133 14.14 -6.49 -10.73
CA ILE A 133 13.33 -6.39 -11.95
C ILE A 133 12.67 -5.01 -11.98
N LEU A 134 12.95 -4.23 -13.03
CA LEU A 134 12.24 -2.99 -13.32
C LEU A 134 11.52 -3.13 -14.66
N TYR A 135 10.23 -2.83 -14.68
CA TYR A 135 9.43 -2.82 -15.90
C TYR A 135 8.74 -1.48 -16.11
N SER A 136 8.66 -1.02 -17.36
CA SER A 136 7.85 0.14 -17.76
C SER A 136 6.87 -0.17 -18.89
N GLY A 137 7.02 -1.34 -19.53
CA GLY A 137 6.09 -1.83 -20.54
C GLY A 137 4.74 -2.24 -19.95
N ASN A 138 3.71 -2.20 -20.79
CA ASN A 138 2.36 -2.64 -20.49
C ASN A 138 2.22 -4.15 -20.69
N ASN A 139 1.17 -4.74 -20.13
CA ASN A 139 0.89 -6.19 -20.23
C ASN A 139 2.06 -7.04 -19.68
N PHE A 140 2.78 -6.50 -18.69
CA PHE A 140 3.93 -7.15 -18.10
C PHE A 140 3.51 -8.28 -17.17
N VAL A 141 4.17 -9.43 -17.31
CA VAL A 141 3.94 -10.58 -16.42
C VAL A 141 5.25 -11.04 -15.82
N VAL A 142 5.28 -11.19 -14.50
CA VAL A 142 6.39 -11.84 -13.78
C VAL A 142 5.88 -12.89 -12.81
N GLU A 143 6.34 -14.13 -13.03
CA GLU A 143 5.89 -15.26 -12.22
C GLU A 143 7.02 -16.22 -11.84
N ASN A 144 6.87 -16.86 -10.69
CA ASN A 144 7.63 -18.04 -10.28
C ASN A 144 9.12 -17.82 -9.94
N PHE A 145 9.51 -16.62 -9.49
CA PHE A 145 10.89 -16.34 -9.10
C PHE A 145 11.13 -16.48 -7.60
N GLU A 146 12.38 -16.75 -7.23
CA GLU A 146 12.94 -16.36 -5.93
C GLU A 146 13.76 -15.08 -6.14
N ILE A 147 13.58 -14.07 -5.29
CA ILE A 147 14.31 -12.79 -5.38
C ILE A 147 14.80 -12.42 -4.00
N ALA A 148 16.10 -12.17 -3.84
CA ALA A 148 16.66 -11.82 -2.53
C ALA A 148 17.91 -10.96 -2.58
N ASN A 149 18.25 -10.37 -1.42
CA ASN A 149 19.50 -9.64 -1.17
C ASN A 149 19.74 -8.44 -2.10
N TYR A 150 18.68 -7.70 -2.44
CA TYR A 150 18.76 -6.45 -3.17
C TYR A 150 18.73 -5.27 -2.18
N LYS A 151 19.39 -4.15 -2.51
CA LYS A 151 19.42 -2.95 -1.64
C LYS A 151 18.21 -2.02 -1.81
N GLY A 152 17.59 -2.09 -2.97
CA GLY A 152 16.42 -1.31 -3.39
C GLY A 152 15.22 -2.25 -3.48
N ASN A 153 14.77 -2.55 -4.70
CA ASN A 153 13.49 -3.20 -4.92
C ASN A 153 13.61 -4.61 -5.50
N ALA A 154 12.70 -5.51 -5.15
CA ALA A 154 12.60 -6.79 -5.86
C ALA A 154 11.92 -6.61 -7.23
N ILE A 155 10.68 -6.12 -7.28
CA ILE A 155 9.95 -5.91 -8.54
C ILE A 155 9.35 -4.51 -8.54
N MET A 156 9.84 -3.61 -9.40
CA MET A 156 9.36 -2.24 -9.53
C MET A 156 8.69 -2.01 -10.88
N GLY A 157 7.45 -1.50 -10.86
CA GLY A 157 6.72 -1.04 -12.03
C GLY A 157 6.82 0.48 -12.18
N GLN A 158 7.18 0.94 -13.37
CA GLN A 158 7.41 2.34 -13.69
C GLN A 158 6.43 2.79 -14.76
N ALA A 159 5.22 3.14 -14.34
CA ALA A 159 4.11 3.57 -15.20
C ALA A 159 3.56 2.50 -16.17
N GLY A 160 3.93 1.23 -16.00
CA GLY A 160 3.43 0.11 -16.81
C GLY A 160 2.02 -0.30 -16.39
N ASN A 161 1.08 -0.38 -17.34
CA ASN A 161 -0.29 -0.83 -17.11
C ASN A 161 -0.45 -2.34 -17.32
N ASN A 162 -1.58 -2.91 -16.90
CA ASN A 162 -1.96 -4.30 -17.17
C ASN A 162 -0.94 -5.31 -16.63
N PHE A 163 -0.43 -5.09 -15.42
CA PHE A 163 0.62 -5.93 -14.86
C PHE A 163 0.07 -7.13 -14.08
N ALA A 164 0.80 -8.25 -14.13
CA ALA A 164 0.54 -9.41 -13.28
C ALA A 164 1.85 -9.84 -12.58
N ILE A 165 1.85 -9.81 -11.26
CA ILE A 165 2.99 -10.18 -10.41
C ILE A 165 2.55 -11.34 -9.52
N ARG A 166 2.98 -12.56 -9.84
CA ARG A 166 2.42 -13.76 -9.21
C ARG A 166 3.41 -14.80 -8.74
N ASN A 167 3.06 -15.48 -7.66
CA ASN A 167 3.78 -16.66 -7.20
C ASN A 167 5.29 -16.41 -7.11
N ASN A 168 5.72 -15.24 -6.64
CA ASN A 168 7.12 -14.94 -6.38
C ASN A 168 7.42 -15.12 -4.89
N VAL A 169 8.67 -15.48 -4.58
CA VAL A 169 9.17 -15.57 -3.20
C VAL A 169 10.26 -14.53 -3.02
N ILE A 170 9.94 -13.46 -2.31
CA ILE A 170 10.78 -12.28 -2.13
C ILE A 170 11.22 -12.21 -0.67
N ARG A 171 12.53 -12.07 -0.44
CA ARG A 171 13.11 -11.99 0.91
C ARG A 171 14.22 -10.97 0.95
N ASP A 172 14.23 -10.11 1.95
CA ASP A 172 15.36 -9.20 2.24
C ASP A 172 15.75 -8.35 1.01
N SER A 173 14.76 -7.76 0.34
CA SER A 173 14.99 -6.75 -0.70
C SER A 173 14.73 -5.37 -0.13
N GLY A 174 15.81 -4.68 0.25
CA GLY A 174 15.90 -3.38 0.91
C GLY A 174 14.59 -2.60 1.10
N VAL A 175 14.32 -1.67 0.18
CA VAL A 175 13.25 -0.66 0.36
C VAL A 175 11.87 -1.26 0.10
N TYR A 176 11.59 -1.75 -1.11
CA TYR A 176 10.28 -2.30 -1.47
C TYR A 176 10.36 -3.73 -2.01
N GLY A 177 9.40 -4.59 -1.67
CA GLY A 177 9.31 -5.94 -2.23
C GLY A 177 8.71 -5.91 -3.63
N ILE A 178 7.42 -5.64 -3.69
CA ILE A 178 6.64 -5.47 -4.94
C ILE A 178 6.14 -4.03 -4.97
N PHE A 179 6.55 -3.27 -5.99
CA PHE A 179 6.28 -1.85 -6.11
C PHE A 179 5.81 -1.42 -7.53
N PRO A 180 4.56 -1.71 -7.91
CA PRO A 180 3.93 -1.03 -9.04
C PRO A 180 3.69 0.45 -8.70
N GLN A 181 4.24 1.33 -9.53
CA GLN A 181 4.08 2.78 -9.41
C GLN A 181 3.44 3.37 -10.66
N LEU A 182 2.43 4.23 -10.47
CA LEU A 182 1.75 4.93 -11.57
C LEU A 182 1.13 3.98 -12.61
N GLY A 183 0.78 2.77 -12.20
CA GLY A 183 0.18 1.75 -13.06
C GLY A 183 -1.35 1.79 -13.02
N LYS A 184 -2.00 1.31 -14.07
CA LYS A 184 -3.45 1.07 -14.08
C LYS A 184 -3.74 -0.38 -14.46
N ASN A 185 -4.77 -0.96 -13.84
CA ASN A 185 -5.24 -2.33 -14.10
C ASN A 185 -4.18 -3.38 -13.78
N GLY A 186 -4.09 -3.84 -12.53
CA GLY A 186 -2.99 -4.73 -12.15
C GLY A 186 -3.33 -5.73 -11.05
N VAL A 187 -2.65 -6.86 -11.07
CA VAL A 187 -2.84 -7.95 -10.11
C VAL A 187 -1.53 -8.31 -9.42
N VAL A 188 -1.56 -8.37 -8.09
CA VAL A 188 -0.47 -8.87 -7.24
C VAL A 188 -1.02 -10.00 -6.39
N GLU A 189 -0.70 -11.25 -6.76
CA GLU A 189 -1.30 -12.40 -6.09
C GLU A 189 -0.38 -13.60 -5.85
N HIS A 190 -0.68 -14.37 -4.80
CA HIS A 190 0.03 -15.60 -4.47
C HIS A 190 1.54 -15.41 -4.20
N ASN A 191 1.98 -14.20 -3.86
CA ASN A 191 3.38 -13.93 -3.53
C ASN A 191 3.65 -14.18 -2.05
N VAL A 192 4.88 -14.57 -1.74
CA VAL A 192 5.42 -14.61 -0.37
C VAL A 192 6.46 -13.52 -0.26
N VAL A 193 6.25 -12.52 0.59
CA VAL A 193 7.12 -11.34 0.68
C VAL A 193 7.50 -11.07 2.13
N SER A 194 8.81 -10.93 2.40
CA SER A 194 9.30 -10.73 3.75
C SER A 194 10.60 -9.94 3.87
N GLY A 195 10.84 -9.36 5.05
CA GLY A 195 12.10 -8.70 5.38
C GLY A 195 12.30 -7.35 4.69
N ILE A 196 11.23 -6.58 4.50
CA ILE A 196 11.25 -5.35 3.70
C ILE A 196 11.24 -4.11 4.60
N GLU A 197 12.17 -3.17 4.35
CA GLU A 197 12.43 -2.00 5.20
C GLU A 197 11.37 -0.91 5.07
N ASP A 198 10.66 -0.82 3.96
CA ASP A 198 9.55 0.12 3.78
C ASP A 198 8.22 -0.64 3.70
N ALA A 199 7.84 -1.13 2.52
CA ALA A 199 6.60 -1.87 2.30
C ALA A 199 6.83 -3.14 1.49
N ALA A 200 6.30 -4.27 1.99
CA ALA A 200 6.47 -5.55 1.32
C ALA A 200 5.72 -5.59 -0.02
N ILE A 201 4.46 -5.17 -0.02
CA ILE A 201 3.71 -4.89 -1.23
C ILE A 201 3.26 -3.43 -1.17
N TYR A 202 3.76 -2.60 -2.08
CA TYR A 202 3.43 -1.19 -2.19
C TYR A 202 2.74 -0.94 -3.52
N ILE A 203 1.49 -0.50 -3.47
CA ILE A 203 0.72 -0.03 -4.63
C ILE A 203 0.70 1.49 -4.56
N GLY A 204 1.51 2.12 -5.41
CA GLY A 204 1.72 3.57 -5.37
C GLY A 204 1.15 4.29 -6.57
N MET A 205 0.40 5.37 -6.33
CA MET A 205 -0.11 6.24 -7.40
C MET A 205 -0.84 5.47 -8.51
N SER A 206 -1.44 4.33 -8.17
CA SER A 206 -1.99 3.37 -9.12
C SER A 206 -3.50 3.32 -9.05
N ASP A 207 -4.11 2.69 -10.05
CA ASP A 207 -5.56 2.68 -10.23
C ASP A 207 -6.03 1.30 -10.70
N ASN A 208 -7.20 0.84 -10.22
CA ASN A 208 -7.78 -0.46 -10.58
C ASN A 208 -6.81 -1.63 -10.26
N VAL A 209 -6.44 -1.80 -8.98
CA VAL A 209 -5.45 -2.81 -8.56
C VAL A 209 -6.07 -3.85 -7.61
N HIS A 210 -5.75 -5.12 -7.83
CA HIS A 210 -6.16 -6.23 -6.98
C HIS A 210 -4.96 -6.89 -6.31
N VAL A 211 -4.92 -6.89 -4.97
CA VAL A 211 -3.90 -7.52 -4.14
C VAL A 211 -4.52 -8.67 -3.36
N ALA A 212 -4.25 -9.91 -3.78
CA ALA A 212 -4.96 -11.07 -3.23
C ALA A 212 -4.07 -12.29 -2.94
N HIS A 213 -4.43 -13.07 -1.92
CA HIS A 213 -3.80 -14.37 -1.64
C HIS A 213 -2.29 -14.32 -1.40
N ASN A 214 -1.76 -13.19 -0.93
CA ASN A 214 -0.34 -13.05 -0.58
C ASN A 214 -0.08 -13.44 0.88
N ASP A 215 1.13 -13.92 1.16
CA ASP A 215 1.67 -14.17 2.49
C ASP A 215 2.77 -13.15 2.78
N VAL A 216 2.53 -12.25 3.74
CA VAL A 216 3.31 -11.02 3.92
C VAL A 216 3.72 -10.84 5.37
N PHE A 217 5.02 -10.86 5.65
CA PHE A 217 5.52 -10.86 7.02
C PHE A 217 6.91 -10.25 7.22
N ASP A 218 7.30 -10.06 8.48
CA ASP A 218 8.63 -9.56 8.90
C ASP A 218 9.06 -8.24 8.22
N SER A 219 8.10 -7.39 7.84
CA SER A 219 8.35 -6.12 7.15
C SER A 219 7.90 -4.93 8.00
N VAL A 220 8.22 -3.70 7.59
CA VAL A 220 7.69 -2.51 8.26
C VAL A 220 6.21 -2.36 7.95
N ALA A 221 5.85 -2.00 6.73
CA ALA A 221 4.49 -2.12 6.22
C ALA A 221 4.33 -3.46 5.50
N GLY A 222 3.26 -4.19 5.80
CA GLY A 222 2.91 -5.41 5.07
C GLY A 222 2.41 -5.07 3.66
N ILE A 223 1.17 -4.61 3.57
CA ILE A 223 0.56 -4.17 2.30
C ILE A 223 0.21 -2.70 2.41
N GLU A 224 0.61 -1.91 1.43
CA GLU A 224 0.39 -0.47 1.38
C GLU A 224 -0.32 -0.05 0.08
N ILE A 225 -1.43 0.67 0.23
CA ILE A 225 -2.17 1.34 -0.84
C ILE A 225 -1.98 2.84 -0.65
N GLU A 226 -1.07 3.43 -1.43
CA GLU A 226 -0.60 4.80 -1.26
C GLU A 226 -0.94 5.66 -2.47
N ASN A 227 -1.62 6.78 -2.23
CA ASN A 227 -2.08 7.74 -3.25
C ASN A 227 -2.77 7.04 -4.46
N SER A 228 -3.53 5.98 -4.18
CA SER A 228 -4.05 5.03 -5.17
C SER A 228 -5.58 4.91 -5.09
N ARG A 229 -6.21 4.51 -6.19
CA ARG A 229 -7.68 4.52 -6.32
C ARG A 229 -8.20 3.18 -6.80
N HIS A 230 -9.44 2.86 -6.43
CA HIS A 230 -10.14 1.66 -6.89
C HIS A 230 -9.28 0.40 -6.67
N ALA A 231 -8.97 0.10 -5.41
CA ALA A 231 -8.15 -1.04 -5.03
C ALA A 231 -8.92 -2.06 -4.19
N ILE A 232 -8.64 -3.35 -4.40
CA ILE A 232 -9.14 -4.43 -3.54
C ILE A 232 -7.94 -5.14 -2.91
N VAL A 233 -7.96 -5.29 -1.60
CA VAL A 233 -7.00 -6.04 -0.80
C VAL A 233 -7.75 -7.15 -0.09
N GLU A 234 -7.64 -8.39 -0.58
CA GLU A 234 -8.43 -9.50 -0.03
C GLU A 234 -7.71 -10.83 0.12
N ASN A 235 -8.18 -11.64 1.07
CA ASN A 235 -7.71 -13.02 1.26
C ASN A 235 -6.18 -13.15 1.45
N ASN A 236 -5.52 -12.09 1.95
CA ASN A 236 -4.10 -12.10 2.27
C ASN A 236 -3.90 -12.58 3.72
N TYR A 237 -2.74 -13.20 3.96
CA TYR A 237 -2.23 -13.47 5.30
C TYR A 237 -1.11 -12.47 5.61
N VAL A 238 -1.39 -11.52 6.49
CA VAL A 238 -0.50 -10.39 6.79
C VAL A 238 -0.14 -10.44 8.26
N HIS A 239 1.08 -10.88 8.57
CA HIS A 239 1.45 -11.20 9.94
C HIS A 239 2.87 -10.79 10.33
N ASN A 240 3.11 -10.51 11.62
CA ASN A 240 4.42 -10.14 12.14
C ASN A 240 5.14 -9.02 11.35
N ASN A 241 4.40 -8.05 10.82
CA ASN A 241 4.94 -6.78 10.33
C ASN A 241 4.91 -5.73 11.44
N THR A 242 5.38 -4.51 11.20
CA THR A 242 5.19 -3.39 12.15
C THR A 242 3.76 -2.85 12.06
N GLY A 243 3.32 -2.58 10.84
CA GLY A 243 1.94 -2.30 10.44
C GLY A 243 1.48 -3.34 9.43
N GLY A 244 0.25 -3.86 9.56
CA GLY A 244 -0.27 -4.90 8.67
C GLY A 244 -0.66 -4.37 7.29
N ILE A 245 -1.87 -3.82 7.17
CA ILE A 245 -2.39 -3.27 5.91
C ILE A 245 -2.61 -1.76 6.07
N LEU A 246 -2.13 -0.99 5.11
CA LEU A 246 -2.15 0.46 5.14
C LEU A 246 -2.88 1.02 3.91
N ALA A 247 -3.71 2.02 4.11
CA ALA A 247 -4.28 2.84 3.05
C ALA A 247 -4.13 4.31 3.42
N PHE A 248 -3.33 5.06 2.68
CA PHE A 248 -3.08 6.46 3.04
C PHE A 248 -2.68 7.36 1.87
N ILE A 249 -2.70 8.66 2.15
CA ILE A 249 -2.18 9.71 1.29
C ILE A 249 -0.85 10.18 1.86
N THR A 250 0.20 10.15 1.05
CA THR A 250 1.47 10.84 1.31
C THR A 250 1.46 12.22 0.66
N PRO A 251 1.58 13.29 1.45
CA PRO A 251 1.75 14.66 0.99
C PRO A 251 2.95 14.86 0.06
N GLY A 252 2.77 15.72 -0.95
CA GLY A 252 3.83 16.09 -1.88
C GLY A 252 4.07 15.08 -3.00
N LEU A 253 3.25 14.03 -3.10
CA LEU A 253 3.23 13.13 -4.25
C LEU A 253 2.36 13.69 -5.40
N PRO A 254 2.62 13.25 -6.65
CA PRO A 254 1.84 13.62 -7.82
C PRO A 254 0.32 13.38 -7.76
N ILE A 255 -0.09 12.21 -7.26
CA ILE A 255 -1.50 11.88 -7.06
C ILE A 255 -1.85 12.30 -5.64
N LYS A 256 -2.91 13.07 -5.45
CA LYS A 256 -3.25 13.71 -4.17
C LYS A 256 -4.38 12.99 -3.41
N THR A 257 -4.77 11.82 -3.89
CA THR A 257 -5.96 11.12 -3.41
C THR A 257 -5.70 9.64 -3.22
N THR A 258 -6.32 9.08 -2.20
CA THR A 258 -6.50 7.65 -2.00
C THR A 258 -7.97 7.43 -1.69
N TYR A 259 -8.72 6.77 -2.58
CA TYR A 259 -10.14 6.52 -2.33
C TYR A 259 -10.67 5.27 -3.04
N ASP A 260 -11.83 4.81 -2.57
CA ASP A 260 -12.50 3.60 -3.06
C ASP A 260 -11.59 2.37 -2.94
N VAL A 261 -11.21 2.07 -1.68
CA VAL A 261 -10.35 0.94 -1.32
C VAL A 261 -11.15 -0.05 -0.49
N ILE A 262 -11.21 -1.30 -0.94
CA ILE A 262 -11.85 -2.39 -0.20
C ILE A 262 -10.77 -3.27 0.43
N ILE A 263 -10.75 -3.33 1.75
CA ILE A 263 -9.89 -4.24 2.53
C ILE A 263 -10.80 -5.29 3.15
N ARG A 264 -10.82 -6.51 2.58
CA ARG A 264 -11.75 -7.54 3.05
C ARG A 264 -11.19 -8.95 3.20
N ASN A 265 -11.76 -9.73 4.11
CA ASN A 265 -11.46 -11.16 4.25
C ASN A 265 -9.96 -11.49 4.42
N ASN A 266 -9.18 -10.56 4.97
CA ASN A 266 -7.77 -10.78 5.26
C ASN A 266 -7.60 -11.36 6.68
N PHE A 267 -6.54 -12.15 6.85
CA PHE A 267 -6.02 -12.52 8.17
C PHE A 267 -4.89 -11.56 8.53
N VAL A 268 -5.18 -10.61 9.42
CA VAL A 268 -4.21 -9.60 9.87
C VAL A 268 -3.85 -9.88 11.32
N VAL A 269 -2.69 -10.51 11.53
CA VAL A 269 -2.40 -11.21 12.80
C VAL A 269 -1.02 -10.84 13.35
N ASP A 270 -0.95 -10.46 14.62
CA ASP A 270 0.30 -10.26 15.36
C ASP A 270 1.30 -9.33 14.65
N ASN A 271 0.85 -8.25 13.99
CA ASN A 271 1.72 -7.27 13.35
C ASN A 271 2.39 -6.39 14.42
N ASN A 272 3.34 -6.98 15.14
CA ASN A 272 4.01 -6.45 16.33
C ASN A 272 5.52 -6.31 16.18
N HIS A 273 6.03 -6.51 14.96
CA HIS A 273 7.45 -6.42 14.65
C HIS A 273 7.96 -5.03 14.97
N LYS A 274 9.23 -4.95 15.36
CA LYS A 274 9.86 -3.66 15.63
C LYS A 274 9.98 -2.90 14.31
N ASN A 275 9.61 -1.62 14.30
CA ASN A 275 9.83 -0.75 13.14
C ASN A 275 11.34 -0.62 12.86
N PHE A 276 11.74 -0.90 11.62
CA PHE A 276 13.11 -0.79 11.13
C PHE A 276 13.23 0.06 9.86
N GLY A 277 12.21 0.87 9.58
CA GLY A 277 12.17 1.73 8.40
C GLY A 277 13.20 2.86 8.46
N ALA A 278 13.50 3.41 7.29
CA ALA A 278 14.48 4.48 7.16
C ALA A 278 14.13 5.66 8.07
N PRO A 279 15.01 6.10 8.99
CA PRO A 279 14.68 7.15 9.94
C PRO A 279 14.17 8.42 9.24
N GLY A 280 13.01 8.90 9.67
CA GLY A 280 12.36 10.08 9.10
C GLY A 280 11.57 9.86 7.81
N SER A 281 11.45 8.63 7.30
CA SER A 281 10.42 8.30 6.30
C SER A 281 9.03 8.27 6.95
N THR A 282 7.97 8.29 6.14
CA THR A 282 6.58 8.19 6.60
C THR A 282 6.35 6.90 7.40
N VAL A 283 6.76 5.75 6.86
CA VAL A 283 6.54 4.45 7.50
C VAL A 283 7.32 4.25 8.80
N ALA A 284 8.43 4.99 9.01
CA ALA A 284 9.17 4.95 10.26
C ALA A 284 8.36 5.49 11.45
N GLY A 285 7.27 6.22 11.18
CA GLY A 285 6.32 6.69 12.16
C GLY A 285 5.25 5.68 12.56
N ILE A 286 5.11 4.56 11.83
CA ILE A 286 4.09 3.55 12.12
C ILE A 286 4.39 2.89 13.48
N PRO A 287 3.44 2.97 14.44
CA PRO A 287 3.58 2.25 15.69
C PRO A 287 3.58 0.74 15.46
N ALA A 288 4.57 0.04 16.02
CA ALA A 288 4.55 -1.42 16.08
C ALA A 288 3.29 -1.91 16.80
N GLY A 289 2.63 -2.91 16.24
CA GLY A 289 1.33 -3.38 16.76
C GLY A 289 0.14 -2.73 16.09
N THR A 290 0.27 -2.23 14.87
CA THR A 290 -0.86 -1.68 14.11
C THR A 290 -1.40 -2.73 13.15
N GLY A 291 -2.64 -3.18 13.32
CA GLY A 291 -3.26 -4.12 12.39
C GLY A 291 -3.51 -3.47 11.03
N LEU A 292 -4.43 -2.51 10.99
CA LEU A 292 -4.70 -1.65 9.83
C LEU A 292 -4.37 -0.19 10.18
N LEU A 293 -3.77 0.55 9.25
CA LEU A 293 -3.62 2.02 9.34
C LEU A 293 -4.34 2.69 8.17
N ILE A 294 -5.32 3.53 8.49
CA ILE A 294 -5.98 4.41 7.53
C ILE A 294 -5.55 5.84 7.83
N MET A 295 -4.85 6.49 6.90
CA MET A 295 -4.40 7.86 7.10
C MET A 295 -4.78 8.76 5.93
N ALA A 296 -5.71 9.69 6.17
CA ALA A 296 -6.24 10.60 5.15
C ALA A 296 -6.84 9.93 3.89
N ALA A 297 -7.03 8.61 3.89
CA ALA A 297 -7.66 7.90 2.77
C ALA A 297 -9.17 7.95 2.92
N ASP A 298 -9.85 8.18 1.80
CA ASP A 298 -11.29 8.29 1.70
C ASP A 298 -11.94 6.98 1.29
N GLU A 299 -13.21 6.79 1.63
CA GLU A 299 -14.04 5.71 1.09
C GLU A 299 -13.39 4.32 1.22
N VAL A 300 -12.67 4.11 2.32
CA VAL A 300 -12.09 2.80 2.64
C VAL A 300 -13.15 1.93 3.31
N VAL A 301 -13.47 0.81 2.68
CA VAL A 301 -14.37 -0.21 3.24
C VAL A 301 -13.54 -1.32 3.87
N ILE A 302 -13.70 -1.55 5.17
CA ILE A 302 -12.98 -2.55 5.94
C ILE A 302 -13.97 -3.63 6.34
N GLU A 303 -13.93 -4.79 5.69
CA GLU A 303 -14.99 -5.79 5.78
C GLU A 303 -14.50 -7.21 6.10
N GLY A 304 -15.12 -7.89 7.07
CA GLY A 304 -14.95 -9.34 7.20
C GLY A 304 -13.53 -9.82 7.51
N ASN A 305 -12.62 -8.92 7.92
CA ASN A 305 -11.25 -9.26 8.24
C ASN A 305 -11.17 -9.91 9.63
N ILE A 306 -10.22 -10.82 9.81
CA ILE A 306 -9.82 -11.33 11.12
C ILE A 306 -8.60 -10.53 11.56
N ILE A 307 -8.79 -9.64 12.54
CA ILE A 307 -7.79 -8.68 13.02
C ILE A 307 -7.46 -9.01 14.47
N ALA A 308 -6.29 -9.61 14.71
CA ALA A 308 -5.98 -10.16 16.03
C ALA A 308 -4.54 -9.94 16.50
N GLY A 309 -4.39 -9.76 17.81
CA GLY A 309 -3.08 -9.83 18.49
C GLY A 309 -2.20 -8.59 18.34
N HIS A 310 -2.74 -7.44 17.94
CA HIS A 310 -1.96 -6.22 17.70
C HIS A 310 -1.73 -5.41 18.97
N LYS A 311 -0.49 -5.02 19.30
CA LYS A 311 -0.16 -4.26 20.53
C LYS A 311 -0.85 -2.89 20.59
N THR A 312 -0.83 -2.15 19.49
CA THR A 312 -1.30 -0.76 19.40
C THR A 312 -2.80 -0.67 19.19
N ALA A 313 -3.32 -1.24 18.10
CA ALA A 313 -4.75 -1.28 17.79
C ALA A 313 -5.01 -2.28 16.66
N GLY A 314 -6.25 -2.77 16.55
CA GLY A 314 -6.70 -3.54 15.39
C GLY A 314 -6.80 -2.65 14.16
N ILE A 315 -7.45 -1.49 14.28
CA ILE A 315 -7.53 -0.45 13.26
C ILE A 315 -7.13 0.89 13.90
N LEU A 316 -6.17 1.58 13.29
CA LEU A 316 -5.77 2.94 13.62
C LEU A 316 -6.16 3.86 12.46
N ILE A 317 -6.97 4.88 12.74
CA ILE A 317 -7.45 5.88 11.78
C ILE A 317 -6.91 7.24 12.23
N THR A 318 -6.28 7.97 11.32
CA THR A 318 -5.69 9.29 11.62
C THR A 318 -5.76 10.24 10.43
N ASP A 319 -5.82 11.53 10.72
CA ASP A 319 -5.54 12.58 9.73
C ASP A 319 -4.02 12.85 9.63
N HIS A 320 -3.62 13.74 8.71
CA HIS A 320 -2.22 14.20 8.61
C HIS A 320 -1.78 15.04 9.82
N ASP A 321 -2.67 15.81 10.43
CA ASP A 321 -2.33 16.71 11.54
C ASP A 321 -1.87 15.95 12.80
N ASN A 322 -2.32 14.71 12.98
CA ASN A 322 -1.92 13.83 14.07
C ASN A 322 -0.75 12.89 13.69
N ALA A 323 -0.23 12.96 12.46
CA ALA A 323 0.91 12.19 11.99
C ALA A 323 2.19 13.04 11.98
N SER A 324 2.92 13.04 13.09
CA SER A 324 4.04 13.98 13.35
C SER A 324 5.21 14.00 12.35
N ASN A 325 5.36 12.95 11.53
CA ASN A 325 6.40 12.80 10.51
C ASN A 325 5.87 12.97 9.08
N VAL A 326 4.63 13.42 8.92
CA VAL A 326 3.99 13.69 7.63
C VAL A 326 4.08 15.19 7.30
N GLY A 327 4.36 15.51 6.04
CA GLY A 327 4.47 16.89 5.56
C GLY A 327 3.11 17.54 5.35
N PHE A 328 3.08 18.86 5.15
CA PHE A 328 1.88 19.56 4.70
C PHE A 328 1.82 19.61 3.17
N ASP A 329 0.64 19.36 2.61
CA ASP A 329 0.33 19.52 1.19
C ASP A 329 -1.08 20.13 1.05
N PRO A 330 -1.22 21.40 0.61
CA PRO A 330 -2.51 22.07 0.51
C PRO A 330 -3.45 21.46 -0.53
N ASP A 331 -2.94 20.63 -1.45
CA ASP A 331 -3.73 20.00 -2.50
C ASP A 331 -4.18 18.58 -2.12
N SER A 332 -3.76 18.08 -0.95
CA SER A 332 -4.21 16.80 -0.40
C SER A 332 -5.23 17.04 0.71
N ASP A 333 -6.33 16.30 0.71
CA ASP A 333 -7.22 16.27 1.87
C ASP A 333 -6.49 15.59 3.04
N PRO A 334 -6.38 16.22 4.22
CA PRO A 334 -5.70 15.61 5.34
C PRO A 334 -6.57 14.60 6.10
N ASN A 335 -7.88 14.56 5.88
CA ASN A 335 -8.81 13.78 6.69
C ASN A 335 -9.19 12.45 6.03
N PRO A 336 -9.43 11.39 6.82
CA PRO A 336 -10.00 10.16 6.31
C PRO A 336 -11.53 10.22 6.31
N ASP A 337 -12.13 10.42 5.14
CA ASP A 337 -13.59 10.56 5.02
C ASP A 337 -14.29 9.29 4.57
N ARG A 338 -15.58 9.17 4.93
CA ARG A 338 -16.53 8.19 4.38
C ARG A 338 -16.05 6.74 4.54
N LEU A 339 -15.33 6.43 5.62
CA LEU A 339 -14.91 5.07 5.93
C LEU A 339 -16.10 4.19 6.28
N ALA A 340 -16.05 2.90 5.94
CA ALA A 340 -17.07 1.94 6.33
C ALA A 340 -16.45 0.73 7.03
N ILE A 341 -16.73 0.57 8.33
CA ILE A 341 -16.25 -0.57 9.11
C ILE A 341 -17.36 -1.62 9.21
N LEU A 342 -17.15 -2.74 8.52
CA LEU A 342 -18.15 -3.79 8.30
C LEU A 342 -17.69 -5.14 8.87
N ASP A 343 -18.54 -5.75 9.70
CA ASP A 343 -18.46 -7.14 10.18
C ASP A 343 -17.07 -7.77 10.37
N ASN A 344 -16.10 -7.04 10.92
CA ASN A 344 -14.77 -7.55 11.21
C ASN A 344 -14.79 -8.39 12.48
N THR A 345 -13.89 -9.36 12.57
CA THR A 345 -13.63 -10.11 13.82
C THR A 345 -12.37 -9.57 14.47
N MET A 346 -12.51 -9.00 15.66
CA MET A 346 -11.40 -8.40 16.41
C MET A 346 -11.14 -9.19 17.70
N LEU A 347 -9.87 -9.53 17.94
CA LEU A 347 -9.48 -10.33 19.09
C LEU A 347 -8.14 -9.86 19.68
N ALA A 348 -8.13 -9.56 20.97
CA ALA A 348 -6.91 -9.29 21.74
C ALA A 348 -6.00 -8.21 21.11
N ASN A 349 -6.61 -7.09 20.67
CA ASN A 349 -5.89 -5.93 20.16
C ASN A 349 -5.75 -4.85 21.24
N GLY A 350 -4.76 -3.98 21.10
CA GLY A 350 -4.59 -2.79 21.94
C GLY A 350 -4.07 -3.07 23.34
N TYR A 351 -3.51 -4.25 23.60
CA TYR A 351 -3.05 -4.68 24.94
C TYR A 351 -1.76 -3.98 25.41
N ASP A 352 -1.00 -3.36 24.51
CA ASP A 352 0.17 -2.54 24.86
C ASP A 352 0.27 -1.31 23.94
N THR A 353 -0.77 -0.48 23.97
CA THR A 353 -0.89 0.65 23.06
C THR A 353 0.03 1.83 23.42
N ILE A 354 0.27 2.71 22.45
CA ILE A 354 1.15 3.87 22.58
C ILE A 354 0.59 4.93 23.54
N LYS A 355 1.44 5.88 23.96
CA LYS A 355 1.09 6.88 24.99
C LYS A 355 -0.02 7.81 24.53
N GLU A 356 -0.01 8.15 23.26
CA GLU A 356 -0.94 9.03 22.57
C GLU A 356 -2.35 8.42 22.61
N VAL A 357 -2.46 7.14 22.25
CA VAL A 357 -3.72 6.38 22.36
C VAL A 357 -4.16 6.25 23.82
N LYS A 358 -3.25 5.91 24.74
CA LYS A 358 -3.56 5.86 26.19
C LYS A 358 -4.08 7.21 26.69
N ALA A 359 -3.52 8.33 26.23
CA ALA A 359 -3.96 9.67 26.60
C ALA A 359 -5.35 9.99 26.04
N LEU A 360 -5.62 9.67 24.77
CA LEU A 360 -6.94 9.84 24.15
C LEU A 360 -8.00 9.02 24.89
N MET A 361 -7.69 7.78 25.24
CA MET A 361 -8.54 6.90 26.03
C MET A 361 -8.88 7.49 27.40
N LEU A 362 -7.87 7.99 28.12
CA LEU A 362 -8.07 8.62 29.42
C LEU A 362 -8.94 9.88 29.32
N ALA A 363 -8.77 10.68 28.25
CA ALA A 363 -9.62 11.84 27.98
C ALA A 363 -11.09 11.46 27.73
N GLN A 364 -11.33 10.26 27.20
CA GLN A 364 -12.68 9.68 27.00
C GLN A 364 -13.14 8.78 28.16
N LEU A 365 -12.42 8.78 29.29
CA LEU A 365 -12.68 7.95 30.48
C LEU A 365 -12.73 6.44 30.17
N SER A 366 -11.98 5.99 29.17
CA SER A 366 -11.81 4.59 28.79
C SER A 366 -10.46 4.04 29.28
N VAL A 367 -10.46 2.77 29.68
CA VAL A 367 -9.25 1.99 30.05
C VAL A 367 -9.23 0.63 29.35
N THR A 368 -9.97 0.51 28.24
CA THR A 368 -10.07 -0.74 27.47
C THR A 368 -8.78 -1.06 26.71
N GLU A 369 -8.73 -2.20 26.05
CA GLU A 369 -7.72 -2.48 25.03
C GLU A 369 -8.40 -2.19 23.68
N PRO A 370 -8.03 -1.11 22.95
CA PRO A 370 -8.83 -0.66 21.83
C PRO A 370 -8.66 -1.57 20.59
N ASP A 371 -9.79 -2.02 20.06
CA ASP A 371 -9.82 -2.66 18.75
C ASP A 371 -9.75 -1.62 17.63
N ILE A 372 -10.46 -0.50 17.79
CA ILE A 372 -10.53 0.60 16.82
C ILE A 372 -10.16 1.91 17.53
N VAL A 373 -9.20 2.63 16.96
CA VAL A 373 -8.82 3.98 17.39
C VAL A 373 -8.95 4.91 16.20
N ALA A 374 -9.69 5.99 16.35
CA ALA A 374 -9.68 7.11 15.43
C ALA A 374 -9.24 8.39 16.15
N VAL A 375 -8.37 9.15 15.50
CA VAL A 375 -7.91 10.46 15.97
C VAL A 375 -7.91 11.42 14.80
N GLY A 376 -8.20 12.70 15.08
CA GLY A 376 -8.25 13.72 14.04
C GLY A 376 -9.64 13.98 13.50
N GLY A 377 -9.68 14.59 12.30
CA GLY A 377 -10.91 14.92 11.59
C GLY A 377 -11.47 13.78 10.73
N GLY A 378 -12.39 14.15 9.85
CA GLY A 378 -13.09 13.27 8.93
C GLY A 378 -14.61 13.41 9.02
N GLU A 379 -15.32 13.14 7.93
CA GLU A 379 -16.77 13.18 7.87
C GLU A 379 -17.38 11.99 7.13
N GLY A 380 -18.64 11.69 7.41
CA GLY A 380 -19.41 10.67 6.68
C GLY A 380 -19.04 9.21 6.97
N SER A 381 -18.07 8.94 7.85
CA SER A 381 -17.68 7.59 8.24
C SER A 381 -18.78 6.85 9.01
N CYS A 382 -18.84 5.54 8.86
CA CYS A 382 -19.91 4.70 9.40
C CYS A 382 -19.40 3.35 9.91
N ILE A 383 -20.19 2.72 10.77
CA ILE A 383 -19.89 1.39 11.32
C ILE A 383 -21.17 0.61 11.57
N ILE A 384 -21.17 -0.69 11.25
CA ILE A 384 -22.24 -1.62 11.65
C ILE A 384 -21.82 -2.41 12.89
N ASN A 385 -22.80 -2.83 13.68
CA ASN A 385 -22.58 -3.67 14.87
C ASN A 385 -21.52 -3.10 15.85
N ARG A 386 -21.46 -1.76 16.00
CA ARG A 386 -20.49 -1.04 16.87
C ARG A 386 -20.28 -1.67 18.24
N HIS A 387 -21.34 -2.20 18.84
CA HIS A 387 -21.34 -2.84 20.16
C HIS A 387 -20.43 -4.07 20.27
N ARG A 388 -19.91 -4.62 19.16
CA ARG A 388 -18.96 -5.73 19.12
C ARG A 388 -17.51 -5.31 19.35
N TYR A 389 -17.20 -4.02 19.29
CA TYR A 389 -15.83 -3.51 19.27
C TYR A 389 -15.54 -2.63 20.49
N LYS A 390 -14.31 -2.67 20.97
CA LYS A 390 -13.78 -1.70 21.93
C LYS A 390 -13.21 -0.52 21.14
N THR A 391 -13.89 0.62 21.18
CA THR A 391 -13.58 1.73 20.25
C THR A 391 -13.22 3.02 20.98
N VAL A 392 -12.35 3.82 20.37
CA VAL A 392 -11.89 5.12 20.88
C VAL A 392 -11.96 6.13 19.74
N GLY A 393 -12.58 7.29 19.98
CA GLY A 393 -12.58 8.39 19.01
C GLY A 393 -13.49 8.27 17.78
N ILE A 394 -14.46 7.33 17.78
CA ILE A 394 -15.42 7.15 16.65
C ILE A 394 -16.87 7.53 17.02
N ALA A 395 -17.04 8.44 17.98
CA ALA A 395 -18.36 8.74 18.56
C ALA A 395 -19.36 9.32 17.53
N ASP A 396 -18.82 10.07 16.57
CA ASP A 396 -19.45 10.76 15.46
C ASP A 396 -19.78 9.86 14.26
N TYR A 397 -19.21 8.65 14.17
CA TYR A 397 -19.47 7.74 13.05
C TYR A 397 -20.97 7.40 12.99
N GLY A 398 -21.51 7.33 11.78
CA GLY A 398 -22.89 6.92 11.53
C GLY A 398 -23.09 5.40 11.58
N THR A 399 -24.32 4.97 11.29
CA THR A 399 -24.61 3.56 10.93
C THR A 399 -24.56 3.46 9.40
N CYS A 400 -23.85 2.46 8.87
CA CYS A 400 -23.71 2.32 7.42
C CYS A 400 -25.06 2.02 6.74
N SER A 401 -25.25 2.58 5.55
CA SER A 401 -26.41 2.32 4.68
C SER A 401 -26.29 1.00 3.91
N PHE A 402 -25.08 0.44 3.82
CA PHE A 402 -24.75 -0.84 3.23
C PHE A 402 -24.02 -1.72 4.24
N THR A 403 -24.01 -3.03 4.00
CA THR A 403 -23.51 -4.00 4.99
C THR A 403 -22.48 -4.97 4.45
N HIS A 404 -22.27 -5.01 3.13
CA HIS A 404 -21.31 -5.89 2.48
C HIS A 404 -20.81 -5.36 1.13
N THR A 405 -19.70 -5.90 0.60
CA THR A 405 -19.14 -5.51 -0.71
C THR A 405 -19.24 -6.59 -1.79
N ASP A 406 -20.02 -7.66 -1.61
CA ASP A 406 -20.04 -8.81 -2.53
C ASP A 406 -20.39 -8.45 -3.99
N GLN A 407 -21.07 -7.33 -4.22
CA GLN A 407 -21.39 -6.84 -5.56
C GLN A 407 -20.14 -6.32 -6.31
N VAL A 408 -19.12 -5.87 -5.58
CA VAL A 408 -17.83 -5.46 -6.13
C VAL A 408 -16.90 -6.67 -6.15
N THR A 409 -16.95 -7.40 -7.26
CA THR A 409 -16.09 -8.58 -7.48
C THR A 409 -14.66 -8.22 -7.83
N SER A 410 -14.45 -7.07 -8.47
CA SER A 410 -13.15 -6.60 -8.91
C SER A 410 -13.21 -5.13 -9.30
N TYR A 411 -12.10 -4.41 -9.15
CA TYR A 411 -11.88 -3.13 -9.84
C TYR A 411 -11.05 -3.26 -11.11
N LEU A 412 -10.59 -4.46 -11.45
CA LEU A 412 -9.91 -4.69 -12.73
C LEU A 412 -10.85 -4.37 -13.89
N LEU A 413 -10.23 -3.92 -14.98
CA LEU A 413 -10.90 -3.52 -16.20
C LEU A 413 -11.13 -4.74 -17.10
N ASP A 414 -12.30 -4.79 -17.76
CA ASP A 414 -12.65 -5.86 -18.71
C ASP A 414 -11.71 -5.86 -19.94
N GLU A 415 -11.26 -4.69 -20.40
CA GLU A 415 -10.24 -4.56 -21.46
C GLU A 415 -8.94 -3.99 -20.89
N PRO A 416 -7.80 -4.40 -21.46
CA PRO A 416 -6.51 -3.83 -21.10
C PRO A 416 -6.45 -2.32 -21.35
N VAL A 417 -5.82 -1.60 -20.44
CA VAL A 417 -5.47 -0.19 -20.62
C VAL A 417 -4.51 -0.07 -21.80
N PRO A 418 -4.77 0.81 -22.79
CA PRO A 418 -3.84 1.02 -23.89
C PRO A 418 -2.44 1.44 -23.42
N ALA A 419 -1.44 1.12 -24.23
CA ALA A 419 -0.08 1.55 -23.96
C ALA A 419 0.02 3.08 -23.88
N ARG A 420 0.73 3.58 -22.86
CA ARG A 420 0.88 5.01 -22.64
C ARG A 420 1.74 5.64 -23.74
N VAL A 421 1.15 6.54 -24.52
CA VAL A 421 1.88 7.34 -25.51
C VAL A 421 2.52 8.54 -24.80
N ILE A 422 3.83 8.49 -24.55
CA ILE A 422 4.56 9.55 -23.87
C ILE A 422 5.14 10.53 -24.90
N THR A 423 4.60 11.74 -24.96
CA THR A 423 5.15 12.79 -25.81
C THR A 423 6.49 13.32 -25.26
N ALA A 424 7.28 13.99 -26.11
CA ALA A 424 8.52 14.62 -25.66
C ALA A 424 8.29 15.67 -24.55
N ALA A 425 7.14 16.36 -24.57
CA ALA A 425 6.77 17.35 -23.56
C ALA A 425 6.41 16.71 -22.20
N GLU A 426 5.80 15.52 -22.22
CA GLU A 426 5.37 14.82 -21.01
C GLU A 426 6.45 13.91 -20.42
N ARG A 427 7.50 13.59 -21.18
CA ARG A 427 8.57 12.67 -20.78
C ARG A 427 9.11 12.96 -19.38
N GLY A 428 9.45 14.22 -19.10
CA GLY A 428 9.98 14.61 -17.79
C GLY A 428 8.98 14.38 -16.66
N LYS A 429 7.71 14.74 -16.87
CA LYS A 429 6.62 14.55 -15.90
C LYS A 429 6.38 13.07 -15.61
N ILE A 430 6.20 12.26 -16.64
CA ILE A 430 5.90 10.83 -16.50
C ILE A 430 7.10 10.09 -15.88
N THR A 431 8.33 10.45 -16.25
CA THR A 431 9.53 9.88 -15.62
C THR A 431 9.58 10.24 -14.13
N TYR A 432 9.32 11.50 -13.77
CA TYR A 432 9.25 11.87 -12.35
C TYR A 432 8.18 11.05 -11.62
N TYR A 433 6.96 10.96 -12.18
CA TYR A 433 5.84 10.28 -11.53
C TYR A 433 6.00 8.76 -11.44
N GLY A 434 6.65 8.14 -12.42
CA GLY A 434 6.79 6.68 -12.51
C GLY A 434 8.09 6.13 -11.93
N VAL A 435 9.14 6.96 -11.83
CA VAL A 435 10.49 6.51 -11.44
C VAL A 435 10.99 7.21 -10.18
N CYS A 436 10.78 8.53 -10.07
CA CYS A 436 11.46 9.33 -9.05
C CYS A 436 10.61 9.60 -7.82
N SER A 437 9.29 9.78 -7.98
CA SER A 437 8.43 10.32 -6.91
C SER A 437 8.24 9.35 -5.74
N GLY A 438 8.38 8.03 -5.94
CA GLY A 438 8.38 7.05 -4.84
C GLY A 438 9.52 7.26 -3.84
N CYS A 439 10.64 7.86 -4.27
CA CYS A 439 11.75 8.23 -3.38
C CYS A 439 11.81 9.73 -3.07
N HIS A 440 11.14 10.57 -3.87
CA HIS A 440 11.29 12.02 -3.85
C HIS A 440 9.94 12.73 -3.91
N SER A 441 9.29 12.92 -2.77
CA SER A 441 8.14 13.84 -2.67
C SER A 441 8.58 15.31 -2.83
N TYR A 442 7.64 16.21 -3.09
CA TYR A 442 7.95 17.61 -3.31
C TYR A 442 8.48 18.34 -2.07
N THR A 443 7.77 18.27 -0.93
CA THR A 443 8.13 18.94 0.34
C THR A 443 8.69 18.00 1.41
N GLY A 444 8.31 16.72 1.40
CA GLY A 444 8.61 15.75 2.46
C GLY A 444 9.87 14.90 2.24
N ARG A 445 10.28 14.22 3.31
CA ARG A 445 11.33 13.20 3.27
C ARG A 445 10.68 11.83 3.11
N LEU A 446 11.02 11.15 2.01
CA LEU A 446 10.75 9.74 1.84
C LEU A 446 12.09 8.99 2.02
N ILE A 447 12.48 8.19 1.04
CA ILE A 447 13.79 7.55 0.98
C ILE A 447 14.89 8.53 0.58
N GLY A 448 14.60 9.45 -0.34
CA GLY A 448 15.49 10.50 -0.83
C GLY A 448 15.13 11.90 -0.30
N PRO A 449 15.97 12.91 -0.56
CA PRO A 449 15.65 14.30 -0.25
C PRO A 449 14.44 14.80 -1.06
N SER A 450 13.73 15.78 -0.52
CA SER A 450 12.59 16.40 -1.21
C SER A 450 13.00 17.08 -2.52
N VAL A 451 12.09 17.18 -3.49
CA VAL A 451 12.34 17.92 -4.75
C VAL A 451 12.70 19.37 -4.47
N GLN A 452 12.07 20.00 -3.48
CA GLN A 452 12.43 21.36 -3.06
C GLN A 452 13.89 21.46 -2.58
N SER A 453 14.38 20.45 -1.85
CA SER A 453 15.79 20.38 -1.44
C SER A 453 16.72 20.21 -2.64
N ILE A 454 16.31 19.40 -3.63
CA ILE A 454 17.06 19.20 -4.88
C ILE A 454 17.11 20.51 -5.68
N GLN A 455 16.01 21.22 -5.81
CA GLN A 455 15.95 22.54 -6.47
C GLN A 455 16.94 23.52 -5.85
N ALA A 456 17.00 23.58 -4.51
CA ALA A 456 17.95 24.45 -3.81
C ALA A 456 19.42 24.07 -4.07
N LEU A 457 19.72 22.76 -4.23
CA LEU A 457 21.07 22.25 -4.47
C LEU A 457 21.57 22.53 -5.89
N TYR A 458 20.70 22.43 -6.89
CA TYR A 458 21.08 22.52 -8.30
C TYR A 458 20.76 23.88 -8.94
N GLN A 459 19.93 24.72 -8.32
CA GLN A 459 19.66 26.11 -8.73
C GLN A 459 19.29 26.27 -10.23
N GLY A 460 18.55 25.32 -10.79
CA GLY A 460 18.13 25.32 -12.19
C GLY A 460 19.11 24.65 -13.17
N ASP A 461 20.25 24.13 -12.71
CA ASP A 461 21.22 23.38 -13.52
C ASP A 461 20.74 21.95 -13.77
N ALA A 462 19.94 21.78 -14.84
CA ALA A 462 19.37 20.50 -15.22
C ALA A 462 20.42 19.51 -15.73
N GLU A 463 21.47 19.99 -16.38
CA GLU A 463 22.57 19.18 -16.90
C GLU A 463 23.39 18.57 -15.73
N ALA A 464 23.67 19.33 -14.68
CA ALA A 464 24.31 18.82 -13.47
C ALA A 464 23.43 17.81 -12.73
N LEU A 465 22.12 18.05 -12.64
CA LEU A 465 21.18 17.11 -12.02
C LEU A 465 21.08 15.82 -12.84
N ALA A 466 20.95 15.90 -14.16
CA ALA A 466 20.93 14.73 -15.04
C ALA A 466 22.23 13.91 -14.94
N SER A 467 23.38 14.60 -14.83
CA SER A 467 24.68 13.94 -14.61
C SER A 467 24.73 13.19 -13.27
N TYR A 468 24.16 13.77 -12.21
CA TYR A 468 24.05 13.09 -10.92
C TYR A 468 23.07 11.91 -10.95
N ILE A 469 21.95 12.02 -11.66
CA ILE A 469 20.99 10.90 -11.83
C ILE A 469 21.66 9.70 -12.52
N ALA A 470 22.52 9.96 -13.51
CA ALA A 470 23.27 8.92 -14.21
C ALA A 470 24.33 8.26 -13.31
N GLN A 471 25.06 9.06 -12.52
CA GLN A 471 26.18 8.61 -11.69
C GLN A 471 26.11 9.23 -10.29
N PRO A 472 25.17 8.75 -9.46
CA PRO A 472 24.97 9.30 -8.13
C PRO A 472 26.18 9.00 -7.25
N VAL A 473 26.49 9.95 -6.38
CA VAL A 473 27.49 9.78 -5.32
C VAL A 473 26.85 10.17 -4.00
N LYS A 474 27.13 9.43 -2.93
CA LYS A 474 26.57 9.75 -1.61
C LYS A 474 27.02 11.14 -1.15
N LYS A 475 26.12 12.13 -1.25
CA LYS A 475 26.37 13.52 -0.82
C LYS A 475 26.11 13.73 0.67
N ARG A 476 25.17 12.97 1.24
CA ARG A 476 24.57 13.21 2.55
C ARG A 476 24.64 11.95 3.40
N LYS A 477 25.02 12.09 4.67
CA LYS A 477 25.15 10.95 5.59
C LYS A 477 23.79 10.42 6.06
N ASP A 478 22.80 11.31 6.13
CA ASP A 478 21.45 11.06 6.61
C ASP A 478 20.54 10.42 5.56
N PHE A 479 21.01 10.20 4.33
CA PHE A 479 20.28 9.52 3.26
C PHE A 479 21.01 8.25 2.80
N PRO A 480 20.28 7.23 2.33
CA PRO A 480 20.89 6.12 1.62
C PRO A 480 21.56 6.60 0.32
N GLU A 481 22.39 5.74 -0.24
CA GLU A 481 22.97 5.97 -1.57
C GLU A 481 21.89 5.79 -2.64
N MET A 482 21.74 6.77 -3.53
CA MET A 482 20.79 6.68 -4.65
C MET A 482 21.31 5.67 -5.69
N PRO A 483 20.47 4.76 -6.20
CA PRO A 483 20.82 3.90 -7.33
C PRO A 483 20.99 4.71 -8.63
N PRO A 484 21.97 4.35 -9.51
CA PRO A 484 22.08 4.99 -10.82
C PRO A 484 20.83 4.74 -11.67
N GLN A 485 20.41 5.75 -12.43
CA GLN A 485 19.25 5.68 -13.34
C GLN A 485 19.66 5.85 -14.81
N ASP A 486 20.89 5.46 -15.16
CA ASP A 486 21.46 5.61 -16.51
C ASP A 486 20.73 4.77 -17.57
N TYR A 487 20.01 3.72 -17.15
CA TYR A 487 19.14 2.93 -18.02
C TYR A 487 18.00 3.74 -18.68
N LEU A 488 17.63 4.90 -18.12
CA LEU A 488 16.61 5.79 -18.70
C LEU A 488 17.07 6.47 -20.00
N GLY A 489 18.39 6.56 -20.21
CA GLY A 489 18.99 7.29 -21.32
C GLY A 489 19.06 8.81 -21.11
N GLU A 490 20.03 9.44 -21.77
CA GLU A 490 20.41 10.84 -21.57
C GLU A 490 19.24 11.84 -21.76
N GLN A 491 18.45 11.66 -22.83
CA GLN A 491 17.32 12.55 -23.10
C GLN A 491 16.25 12.50 -22.00
N THR A 492 16.00 11.31 -21.45
CA THR A 492 14.99 11.11 -20.40
C THR A 492 15.48 11.69 -19.08
N MET A 493 16.76 11.44 -18.73
CA MET A 493 17.38 12.03 -17.54
C MET A 493 17.38 13.56 -17.59
N LEU A 494 17.67 14.16 -18.74
CA LEU A 494 17.61 15.62 -18.91
C LEU A 494 16.18 16.15 -18.85
N ALA A 495 15.21 15.44 -19.41
CA ALA A 495 13.81 15.82 -19.34
C ALA A 495 13.27 15.80 -17.90
N VAL A 496 13.58 14.75 -17.13
CA VAL A 496 13.14 14.66 -15.72
C VAL A 496 13.87 15.67 -14.84
N ALA A 497 15.16 15.93 -15.08
CA ALA A 497 15.89 16.97 -14.36
C ALA A 497 15.27 18.35 -14.57
N ARG A 498 14.94 18.72 -15.82
CA ARG A 498 14.23 19.97 -16.13
C ARG A 498 12.87 20.04 -15.46
N TYR A 499 12.11 18.94 -15.50
CA TYR A 499 10.81 18.88 -14.87
C TYR A 499 10.92 19.08 -13.35
N MET A 500 11.79 18.33 -12.66
CA MET A 500 11.98 18.45 -11.20
C MET A 500 12.43 19.85 -10.78
N LEU A 501 13.28 20.51 -11.58
CA LEU A 501 13.75 21.87 -11.28
C LEU A 501 12.69 22.95 -11.53
N ALA A 502 11.67 22.66 -12.34
CA ALA A 502 10.53 23.55 -12.60
C ALA A 502 9.27 23.15 -11.83
N ALA A 503 9.25 21.99 -11.17
CA ALA A 503 8.10 21.47 -10.46
C ALA A 503 7.69 22.41 -9.32
N THR A 504 6.38 22.49 -9.10
CA THR A 504 5.77 23.08 -7.91
C THR A 504 5.00 21.98 -7.17
N ASN A 505 4.65 22.25 -5.91
CA ASN A 505 3.87 21.29 -5.12
C ASN A 505 2.55 20.94 -5.77
#